data_AF-A0A8R7PVI3-F1
#
_entry.id   AF-A0A8R7PVI3-F1
#
_cell.length_a   1.000
_cell.length_b   1.000
_cell.length_c   1.000
_cell.angle_alpha   90.00
_cell.angle_beta   90.00
_cell.angle_gamma   90.00
#
_symmetry.space_group_name_H-M   'P 1'
#
loop_
_entity.id
_entity.type
_entity.pdbx_description
1 polymer ?
#
loop_
_entity_poly.entity_id
_entity_poly.type
_entity_poly.pdbx_seq_one_letter_code
_entity_poly.pdbx_strand_id
1 'polypeptide(L)'
;MSTIWKNWAPQKCKFFSWLITQNRVWTADCLAKRGWPNCGNCPLCNQVPELAMHLLFQCRLSIRVWSMVRDWLQLEELYPNNWQGFEDVESWWY
;
A
#
# COMPACT_ATOMS: atom_id res chain seq x y z
N MET A 1 0.35 0.74 16.70
CA MET A 1 0.38 -0.74 16.84
C MET A 1 -0.98 -1.37 17.19
N SER A 2 -1.80 -0.78 18.08
CA SER A 2 -3.06 -1.41 18.52
C SER A 2 -4.14 -1.51 17.42
N THR A 3 -4.22 -0.55 16.49
CA THR A 3 -5.27 -0.47 15.46
C THR A 3 -5.28 -1.65 14.49
N ILE A 4 -4.10 -2.17 14.11
CA ILE A 4 -3.99 -3.32 13.19
C ILE A 4 -4.57 -4.59 13.83
N TRP A 5 -4.33 -4.79 15.13
CA TRP A 5 -4.72 -6.02 15.82
C TRP A 5 -6.15 -5.95 16.39
N LYS A 6 -6.62 -4.75 16.76
CA LYS A 6 -7.93 -4.49 17.39
C LYS A 6 -9.08 -4.25 16.40
N ASN A 7 -9.03 -4.81 15.20
CA ASN A 7 -10.13 -4.76 14.24
C ASN A 7 -10.73 -6.15 13.96
N TRP A 8 -11.83 -6.21 13.22
CA TRP A 8 -12.52 -7.45 12.87
C TRP A 8 -11.88 -8.22 11.70
N ALA A 9 -10.85 -7.66 11.04
CA ALA A 9 -10.28 -8.26 9.85
C ALA A 9 -9.70 -9.66 10.14
N PRO A 10 -9.73 -10.58 9.15
CA PRO A 10 -9.10 -11.88 9.28
C PRO A 10 -7.62 -11.77 9.65
N GLN A 11 -7.09 -12.75 10.39
CA GLN A 11 -5.70 -12.74 10.88
C GLN A 11 -4.67 -12.57 9.75
N LYS A 12 -4.94 -13.14 8.57
CA LYS A 12 -4.09 -12.99 7.38
C LYS A 12 -3.99 -11.53 6.93
N CYS A 13 -5.11 -10.79 6.95
CA CYS A 13 -5.15 -9.37 6.61
C CYS A 13 -4.37 -8.54 7.64
N LYS A 14 -4.57 -8.81 8.94
CA LYS A 14 -3.84 -8.12 10.02
C LYS A 14 -2.33 -8.32 9.91
N PHE A 15 -1.91 -9.58 9.68
CA PHE A 15 -0.50 -9.91 9.54
C PHE A 15 0.12 -9.25 8.30
N PHE A 16 -0.61 -9.23 7.18
CA PHE A 16 -0.17 -8.53 5.98
C PHE A 16 -0.03 -7.02 6.21
N SER A 17 -1.03 -6.37 6.81
CA SER A 17 -0.97 -4.95 7.16
C SER A 17 0.22 -4.63 8.08
N TRP A 18 0.49 -5.49 9.08
CA TRP A 18 1.65 -5.33 9.94
C TRP A 18 2.98 -5.49 9.19
N LEU A 19 3.10 -6.45 8.28
CA LEU A 19 4.32 -6.59 7.47
C LEU A 19 4.54 -5.39 6.54
N ILE A 20 3.48 -4.84 5.98
CA ILE A 20 3.55 -3.67 5.09
C ILE A 20 4.07 -2.46 5.85
N THR A 21 3.53 -2.15 7.03
CA THR A 21 3.98 -0.97 7.79
C THR A 21 5.43 -1.07 8.24
N GLN A 22 5.98 -2.28 8.29
CA GLN A 22 7.39 -2.53 8.57
C GLN A 22 8.27 -2.59 7.29
N ASN A 23 7.70 -2.33 6.12
CA ASN A 23 8.34 -2.50 4.80
C ASN A 23 8.98 -3.89 4.60
N ARG A 24 8.27 -4.95 5.00
CA ARG A 24 8.73 -6.35 4.96
C ARG A 24 7.99 -7.23 3.97
N VAL A 25 7.19 -6.64 3.08
CA VAL A 25 6.52 -7.38 2.00
C VAL A 25 7.46 -7.55 0.81
N TRP A 26 7.22 -8.57 0.00
CA TRP A 26 7.98 -8.86 -1.21
C TRP A 26 7.64 -7.91 -2.35
N THR A 27 8.10 -6.68 -2.24
CA THR A 27 8.12 -5.69 -3.33
C THR A 27 9.45 -5.73 -4.08
N ALA A 28 9.50 -5.20 -5.30
CA ALA A 28 10.74 -5.20 -6.09
C ALA A 28 11.90 -4.51 -5.37
N ASP A 29 11.67 -3.43 -4.61
CA ASP A 29 12.71 -2.77 -3.83
C ASP A 29 13.28 -3.68 -2.71
N CYS A 30 12.41 -4.42 -2.01
CA CYS A 30 12.81 -5.38 -0.98
C CYS A 30 13.51 -6.61 -1.56
N LEU A 31 13.10 -7.05 -2.75
CA LEU A 31 13.78 -8.11 -3.51
C LEU A 31 15.17 -7.66 -3.98
N ALA A 32 15.28 -6.43 -4.50
CA ALA A 32 16.53 -5.86 -4.97
C ALA A 32 17.57 -5.75 -3.84
N LYS A 33 17.16 -5.35 -2.63
CA LYS A 33 18.03 -5.33 -1.43
C LYS A 33 18.63 -6.69 -1.09
N ARG A 34 18.01 -7.79 -1.53
CA ARG A 34 18.49 -9.17 -1.31
C ARG A 34 19.23 -9.75 -2.52
N GLY A 35 19.36 -9.00 -3.61
CA GLY A 35 19.97 -9.46 -4.85
C GLY A 35 19.11 -10.43 -5.66
N TRP A 36 17.78 -10.45 -5.44
CA TRP A 36 16.87 -11.33 -6.17
C TRP A 36 16.42 -10.70 -7.49
N PRO A 37 16.28 -11.49 -8.58
CA PRO A 37 15.72 -11.01 -9.84
C PRO A 37 14.31 -10.43 -9.62
N ASN A 38 14.03 -9.28 -10.23
CA ASN A 38 12.74 -8.61 -10.14
C ASN A 38 12.51 -7.74 -11.39
N CYS A 39 11.25 -7.36 -11.62
CA CYS A 39 10.88 -6.52 -12.77
C CYS A 39 11.22 -5.03 -12.57
N GLY A 40 11.63 -4.62 -11.37
CA GLY A 40 12.01 -3.24 -11.00
C GLY A 40 10.83 -2.27 -10.91
N ASN A 41 9.95 -2.29 -11.91
CA ASN A 41 8.82 -1.39 -12.05
C ASN A 41 7.55 -1.97 -11.43
N CYS A 42 6.68 -1.07 -10.97
CA CYS A 42 5.37 -1.40 -10.45
C CYS A 42 4.54 -2.20 -11.49
N PRO A 43 4.06 -3.41 -11.16
CA PRO A 43 3.29 -4.25 -12.09
C PRO A 43 1.95 -3.65 -12.52
N LEU A 44 1.43 -2.66 -11.77
CA LEU A 44 0.15 -2.02 -12.05
C LEU A 44 0.28 -0.91 -13.10
N CYS A 45 1.24 0.00 -12.94
CA CYS A 45 1.40 1.15 -13.84
C CYS A 45 2.53 0.95 -14.86
N ASN A 46 3.53 0.12 -14.54
CA ASN A 46 4.75 -0.08 -15.29
C ASN A 46 5.54 1.21 -15.62
N GLN A 47 5.39 2.26 -14.79
CA GLN A 47 6.03 3.57 -15.01
C GLN A 47 7.10 3.92 -13.96
N VAL A 48 6.88 3.50 -12.71
CA VAL A 48 7.67 3.90 -11.54
C VAL A 48 8.18 2.64 -10.83
N PRO A 49 9.33 2.67 -10.14
CA PRO A 49 9.79 1.55 -9.32
C PRO A 49 8.72 1.01 -8.36
N GLU A 50 8.69 -0.30 -8.18
CA GLU A 50 7.75 -0.94 -7.27
C GLU A 50 8.17 -0.73 -5.81
N LEU A 51 7.43 0.14 -5.14
CA LEU A 51 7.51 0.40 -3.69
C LEU A 51 6.17 0.01 -3.05
N ALA A 52 6.18 -0.40 -1.78
CA ALA A 52 4.96 -0.78 -1.05
C ALA A 52 3.91 0.36 -1.04
N MET A 53 4.32 1.58 -0.71
CA MET A 53 3.49 2.79 -0.78
C MET A 53 2.88 3.03 -2.17
N HIS A 54 3.69 2.82 -3.22
CA HIS A 54 3.23 3.04 -4.58
C HIS A 54 2.18 2.01 -4.97
N LEU A 55 2.42 0.73 -4.69
CA LEU A 55 1.44 -0.32 -4.94
C LEU A 55 0.14 -0.13 -4.17
N LEU A 56 0.20 0.36 -2.93
CA LEU A 56 -0.97 0.43 -2.06
C LEU A 56 -1.84 1.65 -2.29
N PHE A 57 -1.23 2.83 -2.47
CA PHE A 57 -2.01 4.07 -2.47
C PHE A 57 -1.51 5.17 -3.42
N GLN A 58 -0.27 5.12 -3.94
CA GLN A 58 0.20 6.17 -4.87
C GLN A 58 0.04 5.82 -6.35
N CYS A 59 -0.05 4.54 -6.70
CA CYS A 59 -0.25 4.11 -8.08
C CYS A 59 -1.62 4.58 -8.59
N ARG A 60 -1.65 5.08 -9.82
CA ARG A 60 -2.89 5.51 -10.50
C ARG A 60 -4.02 4.48 -10.44
N LEU A 61 -3.68 3.19 -10.53
CA LEU A 61 -4.67 2.11 -10.47
C LEU A 61 -5.17 1.91 -9.03
N SER A 62 -4.28 1.98 -8.05
CA SER A 62 -4.63 1.87 -6.64
C SER A 62 -5.50 3.04 -6.18
N ILE A 63 -5.15 4.28 -6.56
CA ILE A 63 -5.98 5.47 -6.34
C ILE A 63 -7.39 5.26 -6.90
N ARG A 64 -7.49 4.75 -8.13
CA ARG A 64 -8.79 4.48 -8.76
C ARG A 64 -9.61 3.46 -7.97
N VAL A 65 -8.98 2.37 -7.50
CA VAL A 65 -9.65 1.38 -6.64
C VAL A 65 -10.13 2.03 -5.35
N TRP A 66 -9.31 2.85 -4.71
CA TRP A 66 -9.70 3.55 -3.49
C TRP A 66 -10.83 4.56 -3.69
N SER A 67 -10.86 5.26 -4.83
CA SER A 67 -11.99 6.12 -5.19
C SER A 67 -13.27 5.30 -5.38
N MET A 68 -13.20 4.12 -5.99
CA MET A 68 -14.36 3.23 -6.11
C MET A 68 -14.83 2.71 -4.74
N VAL A 69 -13.90 2.34 -3.86
CA VAL A 69 -14.23 1.92 -2.48
C VAL A 69 -14.86 3.05 -1.69
N ARG A 70 -14.34 4.27 -1.83
CA ARG A 70 -14.92 5.48 -1.23
C ARG A 70 -16.37 5.67 -1.65
N ASP A 71 -16.62 5.63 -2.95
CA ASP A 71 -17.95 5.87 -3.51
C ASP A 71 -18.92 4.72 -3.10
N TRP A 72 -18.42 3.49 -3.04
CA TRP A 72 -19.20 2.32 -2.60
C TRP A 72 -19.59 2.39 -1.11
N LEU A 73 -18.67 2.82 -0.25
CA LEU A 73 -18.88 2.90 1.21
C LEU A 73 -19.39 4.27 1.68
N GLN A 74 -19.58 5.22 0.76
CA GLN A 74 -20.01 6.61 1.05
C GLN A 74 -19.08 7.33 2.05
N LEU A 75 -17.77 7.14 1.90
CA LEU A 75 -16.76 7.74 2.78
C LEU A 75 -16.33 9.12 2.28
N GLU A 76 -17.15 10.14 2.49
CA GLU A 76 -16.91 11.50 1.95
C GLU A 76 -15.60 12.14 2.42
N GLU A 77 -15.06 11.70 3.56
CA GLU A 77 -13.79 12.20 4.13
C GLU A 77 -12.53 11.55 3.51
N LEU A 78 -12.68 10.53 2.66
CA LEU A 78 -11.56 9.81 2.09
C LEU A 78 -11.14 10.45 0.75
N TYR A 79 -9.89 10.95 0.68
CA TYR A 79 -9.36 11.63 -0.51
C TYR A 79 -8.09 10.93 -1.04
N PRO A 80 -8.22 9.87 -1.87
CA PRO A 80 -7.08 9.08 -2.32
C PRO A 80 -6.00 9.86 -3.06
N ASN A 81 -6.38 10.95 -3.75
CA ASN A 81 -5.46 11.81 -4.48
C ASN A 81 -4.49 12.56 -3.54
N ASN A 82 -4.84 12.76 -2.28
CA ASN A 82 -3.99 13.48 -1.31
C ASN A 82 -2.87 12.59 -0.75
N TRP A 83 -2.89 11.29 -1.03
CA TRP A 83 -1.92 10.34 -0.48
C TRP A 83 -0.57 10.31 -1.22
N GLN A 84 -0.39 11.15 -2.23
CA GLN A 84 0.87 11.27 -2.97
C GLN A 84 2.01 11.83 -2.11
N GLY A 85 1.70 12.56 -1.05
CA GLY A 85 2.70 13.22 -0.19
C GLY A 85 3.33 12.32 0.89
N PHE A 86 2.84 11.10 1.10
CA PHE A 86 3.40 10.20 2.11
C PHE A 86 4.66 9.51 1.59
N GLU A 87 5.68 9.42 2.44
CA GLU A 87 6.99 8.83 2.10
C GLU A 87 7.07 7.33 2.40
N ASP A 88 6.17 6.80 3.21
CA ASP A 88 6.14 5.41 3.62
C ASP A 88 4.71 4.98 4.03
N VAL A 89 4.53 3.67 4.28
CA VAL A 89 3.20 3.13 4.60
C VAL A 89 2.84 3.29 6.08
N GLU A 90 3.82 3.43 6.97
CA GLU A 90 3.56 3.67 8.40
C GLU A 90 2.97 5.06 8.61
N SER A 91 3.55 6.09 8.00
CA SER A 91 3.06 7.48 8.05
C SER A 91 1.71 7.68 7.35
N TRP A 92 1.39 6.87 6.35
CA TRP A 92 0.05 6.85 5.74
C TRP A 92 -1.00 6.15 6.62
N TRP A 93 -0.58 5.16 7.42
CA TRP A 93 -1.48 4.32 8.22
C TRP A 93 -1.87 4.95 9.57
N TYR A 94 -1.07 5.87 10.11
CA TYR A 94 -1.25 6.53 11.41
C TYR A 94 -1.35 8.05 11.27
#